data_AF-A0A1H7YAT3-F1
#
_entry.id   AF-A0A1H7YAT3-F1
#
_cell.length_a   1.000
_cell.length_b   1.000
_cell.length_c   1.000
_cell.angle_alpha   90.00
_cell.angle_beta   90.00
_cell.angle_gamma   90.00
#
_symmetry.space_group_name_H-M   'P 1'
#
loop_
_entity.id
_entity.type
_entity.pdbx_description
1 polymer ?
#
loop_
_entity_poly.entity_id
_entity_poly.type
_entity_poly.pdbx_seq_one_letter_code
_entity_poly.pdbx_strand_id
1 'polypeptide(L)'
;MSITEDELVDSYGTGNAKERFDLIYENYSVFPQLVDCFEIGLFNTILNEKEYNRRAKNSADLGVRVQTSNKSDPTAKMAVERVMIREAIERCDTDGGILKDTDNPEKHKKDIWTIAMMRREYEVFDSFLNALKGDEYQITYKYIHKDLSVAKIGEERNRTEKTIRNKLCETRKKLEKRIIPFFREAI
;
A
#
# COMPACT_ATOMS: atom_id res chain seq x y z
N MET A 1 1.06 -1.27 19.96
CA MET A 1 2.32 -0.79 19.37
C MET A 1 1.97 -0.21 18.02
N SER A 2 2.13 1.11 17.88
CA SER A 2 1.99 1.80 16.61
C SER A 2 3.29 1.60 15.84
N ILE A 3 3.34 0.57 15.00
CA ILE A 3 4.35 0.44 13.95
C ILE A 3 4.27 1.76 13.15
N THR A 4 5.39 2.45 12.99
CA THR A 4 5.38 3.67 12.16
C THR A 4 5.08 3.29 10.72
N GLU A 5 4.41 4.17 9.98
CA GLU A 5 4.01 3.91 8.59
C GLU A 5 5.22 3.41 7.75
N ASP A 6 6.37 4.06 7.84
CA ASP A 6 7.58 3.68 7.12
C ASP A 6 8.09 2.26 7.47
N GLU A 7 8.02 1.85 8.74
CA GLU A 7 8.43 0.51 9.17
C GLU A 7 7.53 -0.58 8.59
N LEU A 8 6.25 -0.28 8.32
CA LEU A 8 5.32 -1.26 7.76
C LEU A 8 5.60 -1.51 6.27
N VAL A 9 5.90 -0.47 5.49
CA VAL A 9 6.26 -0.61 4.07
C VAL A 9 7.57 -1.36 3.93
N ASP A 10 8.58 -1.01 4.73
CA ASP A 10 9.86 -1.71 4.73
C ASP A 10 9.71 -3.17 5.19
N SER A 11 8.93 -3.42 6.25
CA SER A 11 8.62 -4.79 6.70
C SER A 11 7.84 -5.58 5.65
N TYR A 12 6.92 -4.95 4.92
CA TYR A 12 6.15 -5.62 3.87
C TYR A 12 7.04 -5.91 2.65
N GLY A 13 7.86 -4.95 2.24
CA GLY A 13 8.76 -5.08 1.10
C GLY A 13 9.88 -6.10 1.31
N THR A 14 10.35 -6.28 2.54
CA THR A 14 11.37 -7.28 2.91
C THR A 14 10.78 -8.61 3.40
N GLY A 15 9.48 -8.62 3.71
CA GLY A 15 8.80 -9.74 4.32
C GLY A 15 8.60 -10.91 3.36
N ASN A 16 8.60 -12.12 3.91
CA ASN A 16 8.31 -13.30 3.12
C ASN A 16 6.82 -13.34 2.71
N ALA A 17 6.47 -14.16 1.72
CA ALA A 17 5.09 -14.25 1.22
C ALA A 17 4.07 -14.63 2.32
N LYS A 18 4.50 -15.38 3.34
CA LYS A 18 3.65 -15.77 4.46
C LYS A 18 3.40 -14.60 5.43
N GLU A 19 4.44 -13.84 5.76
CA GLU A 19 4.34 -12.64 6.60
C GLU A 19 3.43 -11.60 5.95
N ARG A 20 3.55 -11.40 4.64
CA ARG A 20 2.65 -10.53 3.87
C ARG A 20 1.20 -11.02 3.89
N PHE A 21 1.00 -12.33 3.74
CA PHE A 21 -0.32 -12.94 3.86
C PHE A 21 -0.93 -12.72 5.26
N ASP A 22 -0.12 -12.93 6.30
CA ASP A 22 -0.55 -12.74 7.69
C ASP A 22 -0.90 -11.28 7.98
N LEU A 23 -0.11 -10.33 7.48
CA LEU A 23 -0.38 -8.89 7.58
C LEU A 23 -1.71 -8.50 6.92
N ILE A 24 -1.98 -9.02 5.71
CA ILE A 24 -3.27 -8.81 5.03
C ILE A 24 -4.40 -9.44 5.84
N TYR A 25 -4.24 -10.68 6.29
CA TYR A 25 -5.28 -11.41 7.03
C TYR A 25 -5.68 -10.71 8.34
N GLU A 26 -4.73 -10.15 9.07
CA GLU A 26 -4.98 -9.47 10.36
C GLU A 26 -5.52 -8.05 10.21
N ASN A 27 -5.25 -7.40 9.08
CA ASN A 27 -5.60 -6.00 8.83
C ASN A 27 -6.55 -5.80 7.65
N TYR A 28 -7.18 -6.86 7.16
CA TYR A 28 -7.96 -6.86 5.91
C TYR A 28 -8.96 -5.71 5.76
N SER A 29 -9.69 -5.33 6.84
CA SER A 29 -10.69 -4.25 6.76
C SER A 29 -10.08 -2.87 6.61
N VAL A 30 -8.86 -2.66 7.11
CA VAL A 30 -8.14 -1.37 7.05
C VAL A 30 -7.04 -1.37 6.00
N PHE A 31 -6.71 -2.52 5.41
CA PHE A 31 -5.57 -2.68 4.50
C PHE A 31 -5.67 -1.77 3.27
N PRO A 32 -6.81 -1.64 2.56
CA PRO A 32 -6.93 -0.72 1.44
C PRO A 32 -6.64 0.73 1.83
N GLN A 33 -7.19 1.19 2.95
CA GLN A 33 -6.99 2.55 3.43
C GLN A 33 -5.54 2.77 3.87
N LEU A 34 -4.89 1.76 4.46
CA LEU A 34 -3.46 1.82 4.78
C LEU A 34 -2.63 2.01 3.50
N VAL A 35 -2.91 1.25 2.45
CA VAL A 35 -2.23 1.40 1.16
C VAL A 35 -2.46 2.79 0.56
N ASP A 36 -3.68 3.32 0.63
CA ASP A 36 -3.99 4.68 0.17
C ASP A 36 -3.21 5.75 0.97
N CYS A 37 -3.09 5.59 2.29
CA CYS A 37 -2.28 6.48 3.13
C CYS A 37 -0.81 6.46 2.72
N PHE A 38 -0.24 5.29 2.44
CA PHE A 38 1.14 5.15 1.95
C PHE A 38 1.36 5.84 0.62
N GLU A 39 0.43 5.67 -0.30
CA GLU A 39 0.48 6.32 -1.61
C GLU A 39 0.48 7.84 -1.48
N ILE A 40 -0.40 8.39 -0.63
CA ILE A 40 -0.48 9.82 -0.34
C ILE A 40 0.80 10.32 0.35
N GLY A 41 1.34 9.55 1.30
CA GLY A 41 2.58 9.87 1.99
C GLY A 41 3.76 9.97 1.02
N LEU A 42 3.97 8.93 0.21
CA LEU A 42 5.04 8.88 -0.78
C LEU A 42 4.93 10.00 -1.81
N PHE A 43 3.71 10.28 -2.30
CA PHE A 43 3.45 11.40 -3.19
C PHE A 43 3.90 12.73 -2.60
N ASN A 44 3.54 13.02 -1.35
CA ASN A 44 3.89 14.27 -0.69
C ASN A 44 5.40 14.36 -0.43
N THR A 45 6.06 13.27 -0.07
CA THR A 45 7.51 13.21 0.12
C THR A 45 8.25 13.57 -1.17
N ILE A 46 7.93 12.89 -2.28
CA ILE A 46 8.54 13.17 -3.59
C ILE A 46 8.30 14.63 -4.02
N LEU A 47 7.08 15.12 -3.84
CA LEU A 47 6.72 16.50 -4.19
C LEU A 47 7.54 17.50 -3.35
N ASN A 48 7.65 17.29 -2.05
CA ASN A 48 8.37 18.18 -1.14
C ASN A 48 9.87 18.19 -1.43
N GLU A 49 10.50 17.03 -1.66
CA GLU A 49 11.92 16.92 -2.02
C GLU A 49 12.21 17.71 -3.31
N LYS A 50 11.39 17.52 -4.35
CA LYS A 50 11.53 18.26 -5.61
C LYS A 50 11.35 19.76 -5.43
N GLU A 51 10.35 20.19 -4.67
CA GLU A 51 10.12 21.60 -4.39
C GLU A 51 11.29 22.22 -3.62
N TYR A 52 11.81 21.51 -2.62
CA TYR A 52 12.94 21.94 -1.80
C TYR A 52 14.22 22.05 -2.65
N ASN A 53 14.56 21.01 -3.42
CA ASN A 53 15.75 20.98 -4.28
C ASN A 53 15.68 22.04 -5.38
N ARG A 54 14.49 22.32 -5.92
CA ARG A 54 14.28 23.44 -6.85
C ARG A 54 14.56 24.79 -6.19
N ARG A 55 14.07 25.02 -4.97
CA ARG A 55 14.34 26.27 -4.22
C ARG A 55 15.82 26.41 -3.84
N ALA A 56 16.46 25.32 -3.42
CA ALA A 56 17.88 25.30 -3.08
C ALA A 56 18.75 25.69 -4.28
N LYS A 57 18.50 25.10 -5.47
CA LYS A 57 19.17 25.49 -6.72
C LYS A 57 18.98 26.96 -7.07
N ASN A 58 17.77 27.50 -6.87
CA ASN A 58 17.49 28.92 -7.12
C ASN A 58 18.13 29.86 -6.08
N SER A 59 18.28 29.42 -4.83
CA SER A 59 18.90 30.21 -3.76
C SER A 59 20.43 30.32 -3.92
N ALA A 60 21.07 29.34 -4.55
CA ALA A 60 22.49 29.41 -4.89
C ALA A 60 22.79 30.47 -5.98
N ASP A 61 21.77 30.89 -6.74
CA ASP A 61 21.87 31.87 -7.83
C ASP A 61 21.45 33.29 -7.39
N LEU A 62 21.43 33.55 -6.07
CA LEU A 62 21.16 34.86 -5.46
C LEU A 62 22.28 35.87 -5.84
N GLY A 63 22.21 36.39 -7.06
CA GLY A 63 23.13 37.37 -7.62
C GLY A 63 22.86 37.71 -9.09
N VAL A 64 22.19 36.82 -9.84
CA VAL A 64 21.91 37.03 -11.27
C VAL A 64 20.41 37.29 -11.46
N ARG A 65 20.04 38.54 -11.79
CA ARG A 65 18.68 38.84 -12.26
C ARG A 65 18.50 38.30 -13.67
N VAL A 66 18.02 37.06 -13.79
CA VAL A 66 17.62 36.50 -15.09
C VAL A 66 16.22 37.02 -15.43
N GLN A 67 16.17 38.08 -16.23
CA GLN A 67 14.92 38.60 -16.78
C GLN A 67 14.43 37.64 -17.88
N THR A 68 13.65 36.62 -17.49
CA THR A 68 13.08 35.65 -18.43
C THR A 68 11.85 36.27 -19.10
N SER A 69 11.93 36.53 -20.41
CA SER A 69 10.84 37.10 -21.21
C SER A 69 9.72 36.12 -21.55
N ASN A 70 9.80 34.87 -21.08
CA ASN A 70 8.78 33.85 -21.35
C ASN A 70 7.66 33.97 -20.33
N LYS A 71 6.41 34.01 -20.82
CA LYS A 71 5.20 33.76 -20.02
C LYS A 71 5.23 32.32 -19.53
N SER A 72 6.02 32.05 -18.50
CA SER A 72 5.91 30.79 -17.77
C SER A 72 4.65 30.87 -16.91
N ASP A 73 3.81 29.85 -17.01
CA ASP A 73 2.73 29.65 -16.05
C ASP A 73 3.23 28.65 -15.00
N PRO A 74 3.82 29.13 -13.89
CA PRO A 74 4.33 28.26 -12.85
C PRO A 74 3.22 27.42 -12.21
N THR A 75 1.99 27.95 -12.17
CA THR A 75 0.82 27.24 -11.61
C THR A 75 0.45 26.05 -12.48
N ALA A 76 0.35 26.25 -13.80
CA ALA A 76 0.07 25.16 -14.73
C ALA A 76 1.18 24.08 -14.69
N LYS A 77 2.44 24.50 -14.62
CA LYS A 77 3.58 23.56 -14.51
C LYS A 77 3.52 22.72 -13.22
N MET A 78 3.18 23.33 -12.09
CA MET A 78 3.00 22.62 -10.83
C MET A 78 1.81 21.66 -10.85
N ALA A 79 0.69 22.06 -11.47
CA ALA A 79 -0.47 21.20 -11.62
C ALA A 79 -0.15 19.96 -12.48
N VAL A 80 0.54 20.15 -13.61
CA VAL A 80 1.02 19.05 -14.46
C VAL A 80 1.96 18.13 -13.69
N GLU A 81 2.92 18.68 -12.95
CA GLU A 81 3.87 17.88 -12.15
C GLU A 81 3.17 17.01 -11.11
N ARG A 82 2.16 17.53 -10.40
CA ARG A 82 1.38 16.75 -9.44
C ARG A 82 0.61 15.61 -10.10
N VAL A 83 -0.01 15.85 -11.25
CA VAL A 83 -0.72 14.80 -12.00
C VAL A 83 0.25 13.71 -12.45
N MET A 84 1.41 14.10 -12.99
CA MET A 84 2.43 13.17 -13.47
C MET A 84 2.99 12.29 -12.33
N ILE A 85 3.28 12.86 -11.15
CA ILE A 85 3.78 12.09 -10.00
C ILE A 85 2.73 11.07 -9.55
N ARG A 86 1.45 11.49 -9.45
CA ARG A 86 0.36 10.59 -9.05
C ARG A 86 0.18 9.44 -10.06
N GLU A 87 0.10 9.75 -11.35
CA GLU A 87 -0.05 8.74 -12.41
C GLU A 87 1.13 7.76 -12.45
N ALA A 88 2.35 8.25 -12.18
CA ALA A 88 3.54 7.42 -12.08
C ALA A 88 3.49 6.43 -10.93
N ILE A 89 3.03 6.85 -9.75
CA ILE A 89 2.86 5.96 -8.58
C ILE A 89 1.77 4.93 -8.87
N GLU A 90 0.61 5.37 -9.38
CA GLU A 90 -0.52 4.49 -9.71
C GLU A 90 -0.15 3.44 -10.77
N ARG A 91 0.63 3.81 -11.80
CA ARG A 91 1.06 2.91 -12.88
C ARG A 91 2.37 2.18 -12.64
N CYS A 92 3.05 2.45 -11.53
CA CYS A 92 4.41 1.95 -11.25
C CYS A 92 5.44 2.37 -12.32
N ASP A 93 5.24 3.51 -12.97
CA ASP A 93 6.14 4.00 -14.00
C ASP A 93 7.22 4.88 -13.36
N THR A 94 8.40 4.32 -13.14
CA THR A 94 9.55 5.03 -12.59
C THR A 94 10.50 5.58 -13.65
N ASP A 95 10.25 5.29 -14.93
CA ASP A 95 11.21 5.50 -16.01
C ASP A 95 11.06 6.88 -16.67
N GLY A 96 9.92 7.56 -16.49
CA GLY A 96 9.64 8.90 -17.01
C GLY A 96 10.44 10.06 -16.37
N GLY A 97 11.47 9.78 -15.56
CA GLY A 97 12.26 10.81 -14.87
C GLY A 97 11.48 11.53 -13.76
N ILE A 98 10.37 10.95 -13.28
CA ILE A 98 9.56 11.50 -12.17
C ILE A 98 10.38 11.64 -10.89
N LEU A 99 11.38 10.77 -10.69
CA LEU A 99 12.27 10.77 -9.54
C LEU A 99 13.57 11.56 -9.79
N LYS A 100 13.64 12.34 -10.87
CA LYS A 100 14.77 13.25 -11.07
C LYS A 100 14.66 14.41 -10.08
N ASP A 101 15.79 14.80 -9.50
CA ASP A 101 15.89 15.88 -8.50
C ASP A 101 15.22 15.57 -7.15
N THR A 102 14.95 14.29 -6.84
CA THR A 102 14.61 13.82 -5.49
C THR A 102 15.88 13.41 -4.72
N ASP A 103 15.78 13.31 -3.40
CA ASP A 103 16.94 13.04 -2.54
C ASP A 103 17.40 11.58 -2.63
N ASN A 104 16.45 10.63 -2.73
CA ASN A 104 16.75 9.21 -2.86
C ASN A 104 15.85 8.49 -3.88
N PRO A 105 16.17 8.58 -5.18
CA PRO A 105 15.36 7.97 -6.25
C PRO A 105 15.19 6.45 -6.10
N GLU A 106 16.22 5.72 -5.67
CA GLU A 106 16.15 4.25 -5.58
C GLU A 106 15.23 3.78 -4.44
N LYS A 107 15.21 4.51 -3.31
CA LYS A 107 14.25 4.24 -2.24
C LYS A 107 12.82 4.47 -2.74
N HIS A 108 12.56 5.61 -3.37
CA HIS A 108 11.22 5.93 -3.89
C HIS A 108 10.75 4.92 -4.93
N LYS A 109 11.65 4.38 -5.78
CA LYS A 109 11.32 3.27 -6.68
C LYS A 109 10.86 2.05 -5.89
N LYS A 110 11.62 1.62 -4.89
CA LYS A 110 11.28 0.46 -4.06
C LYS A 110 9.91 0.65 -3.40
N ASP A 111 9.66 1.83 -2.83
CA ASP A 111 8.39 2.15 -2.17
C ASP A 111 7.20 2.10 -3.14
N ILE A 112 7.35 2.64 -4.37
CA ILE A 112 6.33 2.52 -5.44
C ILE A 112 6.05 1.05 -5.76
N TRP A 113 7.10 0.24 -5.94
CA TRP A 113 6.96 -1.20 -6.21
C TRP A 113 6.27 -1.94 -5.06
N THR A 114 6.59 -1.60 -3.81
CA THR A 114 5.98 -2.20 -2.63
C THR A 114 4.50 -1.85 -2.53
N ILE A 115 4.11 -0.59 -2.73
CA ILE A 115 2.69 -0.18 -2.73
C ILE A 115 1.89 -0.94 -3.80
N ALA A 116 2.45 -1.06 -5.01
CA ALA A 116 1.83 -1.81 -6.09
C ALA A 116 1.65 -3.30 -5.77
N MET A 117 2.68 -3.89 -5.15
CA MET A 117 2.65 -5.26 -4.67
C MET A 117 1.56 -5.45 -3.60
N MET A 118 1.46 -4.54 -2.63
CA MET A 118 0.41 -4.56 -1.60
C MET A 118 -0.99 -4.54 -2.23
N ARG A 119 -1.25 -3.65 -3.20
CA ARG A 119 -2.55 -3.59 -3.91
C ARG A 119 -2.88 -4.91 -4.59
N ARG A 120 -1.93 -5.45 -5.35
CA ARG A 120 -2.13 -6.71 -6.10
C ARG A 120 -2.35 -7.90 -5.17
N GLU A 121 -1.57 -8.01 -4.11
CA GLU A 121 -1.66 -9.13 -3.17
C GLU A 121 -2.94 -9.08 -2.35
N TYR A 122 -3.40 -7.88 -2.00
CA TYR A 122 -4.72 -7.67 -1.43
C TYR A 122 -5.83 -8.11 -2.39
N GLU A 123 -5.78 -7.72 -3.66
CA GLU A 123 -6.78 -8.10 -4.66
C GLU A 123 -6.84 -9.63 -4.86
N VAL A 124 -5.69 -10.30 -4.90
CA VAL A 124 -5.61 -11.76 -4.92
C VAL A 124 -6.27 -12.33 -3.66
N PHE A 125 -5.91 -11.84 -2.48
CA PHE A 125 -6.49 -12.30 -1.22
C PHE A 125 -8.02 -12.14 -1.20
N ASP A 126 -8.52 -10.96 -1.56
CA ASP A 126 -9.94 -10.63 -1.60
C ASP A 126 -10.71 -11.54 -2.57
N SER A 127 -10.15 -11.76 -3.76
CA SER A 127 -10.73 -12.67 -4.75
C SER A 127 -10.85 -14.10 -4.22
N PHE A 128 -9.82 -14.61 -3.55
CA PHE A 128 -9.84 -15.96 -2.95
C PHE A 128 -10.76 -16.06 -1.73
N LEU A 129 -10.88 -14.98 -0.95
CA LEU A 129 -11.83 -14.89 0.16
C LEU A 129 -13.27 -14.95 -0.37
N ASN A 130 -13.59 -14.15 -1.38
CA ASN A 130 -14.91 -14.11 -2.02
C ASN A 130 -15.26 -15.39 -2.80
N ALA A 131 -14.25 -16.20 -3.17
CA ALA A 131 -14.45 -17.53 -3.75
C ALA A 131 -14.80 -18.63 -2.71
N LEU A 132 -14.73 -18.34 -1.41
CA LEU A 132 -15.20 -19.27 -0.37
C LEU A 132 -16.72 -19.46 -0.44
N LYS A 133 -17.21 -20.62 -0.02
CA LYS A 133 -18.64 -20.97 -0.11
C LYS A 133 -19.29 -21.04 1.27
N GLY A 134 -20.52 -20.51 1.34
CA GLY A 134 -21.44 -20.70 2.47
C GLY A 134 -20.86 -20.28 3.83
N ASP A 135 -20.85 -21.23 4.77
CA ASP A 135 -20.40 -21.02 6.14
C ASP A 135 -18.94 -20.57 6.24
N GLU A 136 -18.05 -21.07 5.36
CA GLU A 136 -16.62 -20.73 5.41
C GLU A 136 -16.40 -19.25 5.15
N TYR A 137 -17.06 -18.71 4.13
CA TYR A 137 -17.01 -17.30 3.77
C TYR A 137 -17.56 -16.45 4.91
N GLN A 138 -18.79 -16.71 5.33
CA GLN A 138 -19.50 -15.86 6.29
C GLN A 138 -18.82 -15.78 7.66
N ILE A 139 -18.30 -16.91 8.16
CA ILE A 139 -17.57 -16.94 9.45
C ILE A 139 -16.25 -16.19 9.32
N THR A 140 -15.51 -16.45 8.25
CA THR A 140 -14.17 -15.87 8.04
C THR A 140 -14.26 -14.39 7.75
N TYR A 141 -15.17 -13.96 6.89
CA TYR A 141 -15.42 -12.56 6.56
C TYR A 141 -15.77 -11.76 7.81
N LYS A 142 -16.80 -12.17 8.58
CA LYS A 142 -17.21 -11.46 9.82
C LYS A 142 -16.08 -11.35 10.86
N TYR A 143 -15.23 -12.37 10.94
CA TYR A 143 -14.09 -12.38 11.86
C TYR A 143 -12.99 -11.42 11.39
N ILE A 144 -12.58 -11.54 10.13
CA ILE A 144 -11.49 -10.76 9.54
C ILE A 144 -11.86 -9.28 9.40
N HIS A 145 -13.14 -8.97 9.16
CA HIS A 145 -13.62 -7.59 9.10
C HIS A 145 -13.64 -6.89 10.49
N LYS A 146 -13.39 -7.66 11.57
CA LYS A 146 -13.47 -7.24 12.98
C LYS A 146 -14.89 -6.81 13.42
N ASP A 147 -15.91 -7.23 12.69
CA ASP A 147 -17.31 -6.92 12.99
C ASP A 147 -17.81 -7.67 14.24
N LEU A 148 -17.39 -8.93 14.40
CA LEU A 148 -17.91 -9.82 15.45
C LEU A 148 -16.78 -10.63 16.08
N SER A 149 -16.80 -10.72 17.42
CA SER A 149 -15.93 -11.63 18.15
C SER A 149 -16.31 -13.09 17.89
N VAL A 150 -15.35 -14.00 18.06
CA VAL A 150 -15.57 -15.45 17.86
C VAL A 150 -16.74 -15.98 18.70
N ALA A 151 -16.93 -15.44 19.90
CA ALA A 151 -18.05 -15.78 20.78
C ALA A 151 -19.40 -15.39 20.17
N LYS A 152 -19.53 -14.15 19.67
CA LYS A 152 -20.77 -13.67 19.01
C LYS A 152 -21.08 -14.44 17.72
N ILE A 153 -20.06 -14.79 16.93
CA ILE A 153 -20.24 -15.63 15.74
C ILE A 153 -20.73 -17.03 16.14
N GLY A 154 -20.24 -17.57 17.25
CA GLY A 154 -20.71 -18.84 17.82
C GLY A 154 -22.18 -18.78 18.23
N GLU A 155 -22.59 -17.72 18.93
CA GLU A 155 -23.96 -17.48 19.36
C GLU A 155 -24.93 -17.38 18.16
N GLU A 156 -24.63 -16.55 17.17
CA GLU A 156 -25.46 -16.40 15.95
C GLU A 156 -25.65 -17.73 15.21
N ARG A 157 -24.65 -18.61 15.28
CA ARG A 157 -24.61 -19.87 14.53
C ARG A 157 -25.08 -21.06 15.37
N ASN A 158 -25.43 -20.87 16.65
CA ASN A 158 -25.68 -21.95 17.62
C ASN A 158 -24.55 -22.99 17.66
N ARG A 159 -23.29 -22.53 17.62
CA ARG A 159 -22.09 -23.38 17.64
C ARG A 159 -21.17 -22.99 18.78
N THR A 160 -20.42 -23.97 19.29
CA THR A 160 -19.39 -23.68 20.30
C THR A 160 -18.27 -22.82 19.72
N GLU A 161 -17.70 -21.95 20.55
CA GLU A 161 -16.57 -21.11 20.17
C GLU A 161 -15.39 -21.94 19.62
N LYS A 162 -15.13 -23.10 20.23
CA LYS A 162 -14.10 -24.05 19.79
C LYS A 162 -14.31 -24.50 18.34
N THR A 163 -15.55 -24.79 17.96
CA THR A 163 -15.90 -25.17 16.58
C THR A 163 -15.61 -24.03 15.60
N ILE A 164 -15.93 -22.80 15.96
CA ILE A 164 -15.66 -21.62 15.12
C ILE A 164 -14.16 -21.38 14.97
N ARG A 165 -13.38 -21.46 16.06
CA ARG A 165 -11.92 -21.33 16.02
C ARG A 165 -11.27 -22.39 15.12
N ASN A 166 -11.72 -23.64 15.21
CA ASN A 166 -11.23 -24.71 14.35
C ASN A 166 -11.54 -24.41 12.88
N LYS A 167 -12.76 -23.95 12.58
CA LYS A 167 -13.17 -23.61 11.21
C LYS A 167 -12.36 -22.44 10.63
N LEU A 168 -12.08 -21.42 11.44
CA LEU A 168 -11.21 -20.30 11.05
C LEU A 168 -9.78 -20.78 10.77
N CYS A 169 -9.23 -21.65 11.62
CA CYS A 169 -7.89 -22.22 11.43
C CYS A 169 -7.79 -23.05 10.13
N GLU A 170 -8.78 -23.90 9.86
CA GLU A 170 -8.86 -24.66 8.60
C GLU A 170 -8.97 -23.74 7.39
N THR A 171 -9.82 -22.72 7.47
CA THR A 171 -10.04 -21.79 6.36
C THR A 171 -8.81 -20.95 6.11
N ARG A 172 -8.12 -20.46 7.15
CA ARG A 172 -6.84 -19.75 7.04
C ARG A 172 -5.79 -20.61 6.33
N LYS A 173 -5.59 -21.87 6.76
CA LYS A 173 -4.62 -22.78 6.12
C LYS A 173 -4.96 -23.04 4.65
N LYS A 174 -6.25 -23.15 4.32
CA LYS A 174 -6.73 -23.34 2.95
C LYS A 174 -6.46 -22.10 2.08
N LEU A 175 -6.67 -20.91 2.63
CA LEU A 175 -6.36 -19.63 1.99
C LEU A 175 -4.85 -19.48 1.81
N GLU A 176 -4.06 -19.67 2.87
CA GLU A 176 -2.59 -19.62 2.86
C GLU A 176 -2.00 -20.49 1.74
N LYS A 177 -2.39 -21.77 1.68
CA LYS A 177 -1.91 -22.71 0.65
C LYS A 177 -2.29 -22.30 -0.77
N ARG A 178 -3.44 -21.63 -0.95
CA ARG A 178 -3.94 -21.22 -2.26
C ARG A 178 -3.37 -19.88 -2.71
N ILE A 179 -3.17 -18.94 -1.80
CA ILE A 179 -2.82 -17.55 -2.10
C ILE A 179 -1.30 -17.36 -2.18
N ILE A 180 -0.52 -17.94 -1.25
CA ILE A 180 0.95 -17.76 -1.21
C ILE A 180 1.64 -18.01 -2.57
N PRO A 181 1.28 -19.04 -3.36
CA PRO A 181 1.90 -19.25 -4.67
C PRO A 181 1.71 -18.11 -5.68
N PHE A 182 0.72 -17.24 -5.48
CA PHE A 182 0.45 -16.08 -6.33
C PHE A 182 1.14 -14.80 -5.85
N PHE A 183 1.70 -14.82 -4.64
CA PHE A 183 2.51 -13.71 -4.13
C PHE A 183 3.89 -13.82 -4.78
N ARG A 184 4.37 -12.73 -5.38
CA ARG A 184 5.72 -12.71 -5.98
C ARG A 184 6.75 -12.72 -4.86
N GLU A 185 7.91 -13.35 -5.05
CA GLU A 185 9.01 -13.15 -4.11
C GLU A 185 9.46 -11.68 -4.13
N ALA A 186 9.79 -11.16 -2.95
CA ALA A 186 10.31 -9.81 -2.80
C ALA A 186 11.61 -9.65 -3.61
N ILE A 187 11.79 -8.49 -4.24
CA ILE A 187 12.97 -8.13 -5.04
C ILE A 187 14.09 -7.67 -4.12
#